data_AF-A0A151DZB6-F1
#
_entry.id   AF-A0A151DZB6-F1
#
_cell.length_a   1.000
_cell.length_b   1.000
_cell.length_c   1.000
_cell.angle_alpha   90.00
_cell.angle_beta   90.00
_cell.angle_gamma   90.00
#
_symmetry.space_group_name_H-M   'P 1'
#
loop_
_entity.id
_entity.type
_entity.pdbx_description
1 polymer ?
#
loop_
_entity_poly.entity_id
_entity_poly.type
_entity_poly.pdbx_seq_one_letter_code
_entity_poly.pdbx_strand_id
1 'polypeptide(L)'
;MLKCEECGKKIGIFRGYKHPTMGKKHSLCSNCFDYVNKSVTKWQKFILANSFNGGKTNYNFYDIVSNFSGLNNDLKNISAAFSYSKK
;
A
#
# COMPACT_ATOMS: atom_id res chain seq x y z
N MET A 1 -23.33 11.31 8.23
CA MET A 1 -23.53 10.02 7.51
C MET A 1 -22.41 9.88 6.50
N LEU A 2 -21.60 8.81 6.57
CA LEU A 2 -20.54 8.58 5.60
C LEU A 2 -21.16 8.00 4.32
N LYS A 3 -20.62 8.36 3.15
CA LYS A 3 -20.99 7.77 1.86
C LYS A 3 -19.78 7.10 1.24
N CYS A 4 -20.03 6.03 0.50
CA CYS A 4 -19.01 5.40 -0.33
C CYS A 4 -18.72 6.31 -1.51
N GLU A 5 -17.46 6.65 -1.72
CA GLU A 5 -17.03 7.48 -2.86
C GLU A 5 -17.28 6.79 -4.20
N GLU A 6 -17.11 5.46 -4.24
CA GLU A 6 -17.17 4.68 -5.49
C GLU A 6 -18.60 4.36 -5.95
N CYS A 7 -19.51 4.07 -5.00
CA CYS A 7 -20.87 3.62 -5.33
C CYS A 7 -21.98 4.48 -4.72
N GLY A 8 -21.64 5.58 -4.02
CA GLY A 8 -22.61 6.48 -3.40
C GLY A 8 -23.42 5.90 -2.23
N LYS A 9 -23.22 4.63 -1.88
CA LYS A 9 -23.98 3.92 -0.86
C LYS A 9 -23.73 4.54 0.52
N LYS A 10 -24.80 4.73 1.30
CA LYS A 10 -24.70 5.22 2.68
C LYS A 10 -24.01 4.18 3.56
N ILE A 11 -22.96 4.59 4.26
CA ILE A 11 -22.17 3.76 5.16
C ILE A 11 -22.51 4.17 6.60
N GLY A 12 -22.75 3.17 7.45
CA GLY A 12 -22.89 3.38 8.90
C GLY A 12 -21.61 3.96 9.49
N ILE A 13 -21.72 4.73 10.58
CA ILE A 13 -20.62 5.50 11.18
C ILE A 13 -19.36 4.65 11.47
N PHE A 14 -19.53 3.35 11.75
CA PHE A 14 -18.44 2.42 12.05
C PHE A 14 -18.08 1.43 10.93
N ARG A 15 -18.67 1.54 9.73
CA ARG A 15 -18.49 0.56 8.63
C ARG A 15 -17.74 1.09 7.40
N GLY A 16 -17.09 2.25 7.52
CA GLY A 16 -16.34 2.88 6.44
C GLY A 16 -14.87 2.49 6.43
N TYR A 17 -14.39 1.99 5.29
CA TYR A 17 -12.97 1.75 5.04
C TYR A 17 -12.34 2.98 4.40
N LYS A 18 -11.05 3.22 4.64
CA LYS A 18 -10.32 4.33 4.01
C LYS A 18 -9.97 3.96 2.57
N HIS A 19 -10.05 4.95 1.67
CA HIS A 19 -9.69 4.73 0.27
C HIS A 19 -8.19 4.42 0.12
N PRO A 20 -7.79 3.29 -0.50
CA PRO A 20 -6.38 2.89 -0.62
C PRO A 20 -5.50 3.91 -1.36
N THR A 21 -6.05 4.57 -2.39
CA THR A 21 -5.34 5.58 -3.20
C THR A 21 -5.61 7.02 -2.78
N MET A 22 -6.88 7.41 -2.58
CA MET A 22 -7.28 8.78 -2.27
C MET A 22 -7.11 9.16 -0.79
N GLY A 23 -6.83 8.18 0.09
CA GLY A 23 -6.46 8.41 1.49
C GLY A 23 -7.63 8.66 2.45
N LYS A 24 -7.33 9.30 3.59
CA LYS A 24 -8.21 9.37 4.78
C LYS A 24 -9.48 10.21 4.58
N LYS A 25 -9.53 11.07 3.56
CA LYS A 25 -10.69 11.94 3.28
C LYS A 25 -11.81 11.22 2.53
N HIS A 26 -11.50 10.08 1.90
CA HIS A 26 -12.44 9.31 1.10
C HIS A 26 -12.73 7.97 1.78
N SER A 27 -14.01 7.64 1.86
CA SER A 27 -14.49 6.41 2.51
C SER A 27 -15.15 5.48 1.53
N LEU A 28 -14.94 4.18 1.73
CA LEU A 28 -15.46 3.11 0.91
C LEU A 28 -16.30 2.16 1.75
N CYS A 29 -17.33 1.58 1.13
CA CYS A 29 -17.97 0.40 1.69
C CYS A 29 -17.06 -0.82 1.48
N SER A 30 -17.27 -1.88 2.27
CA SER A 30 -16.44 -3.10 2.22
C SER A 30 -16.22 -3.62 0.80
N ASN A 31 -17.29 -3.75 0.01
CA ASN A 31 -17.21 -4.29 -1.34
C ASN A 31 -16.35 -3.43 -2.29
N CYS A 32 -16.52 -2.10 -2.21
CA CYS A 32 -15.72 -1.18 -3.03
C CYS A 32 -14.27 -1.17 -2.56
N PHE A 33 -14.04 -1.25 -1.25
CA PHE A 33 -12.68 -1.38 -0.71
C PHE A 33 -12.00 -2.63 -1.25
N ASP A 34 -12.64 -3.80 -1.21
CA ASP A 34 -12.05 -5.05 -1.70
C ASP A 34 -11.70 -4.98 -3.20
N TYR A 35 -12.58 -4.39 -4.00
CA TYR A 35 -12.35 -4.19 -5.43
C TYR A 35 -11.17 -3.25 -5.71
N VAL A 36 -11.16 -2.07 -5.10
CA VAL A 36 -10.09 -1.08 -5.27
C VAL A 36 -8.77 -1.64 -4.74
N ASN A 37 -8.78 -2.26 -3.56
CA ASN A 37 -7.58 -2.83 -2.94
C ASN A 37 -6.98 -3.94 -3.81
N LYS A 38 -7.81 -4.81 -4.42
CA LYS A 38 -7.33 -5.83 -5.36
C LYS A 38 -6.66 -5.22 -6.59
N SER A 39 -7.23 -4.15 -7.15
CA SER A 39 -6.66 -3.45 -8.31
C SER A 39 -5.34 -2.76 -7.96
N VAL A 40 -5.28 -2.06 -6.82
CA VAL A 40 -4.06 -1.41 -6.31
C VAL A 40 -2.97 -2.45 -6.03
N THR A 41 -3.32 -3.58 -5.42
CA THR A 41 -2.37 -4.67 -5.15
C THR A 41 -1.79 -5.26 -6.44
N LYS A 42 -2.62 -5.45 -7.48
CA LYS A 42 -2.15 -5.91 -8.79
C LYS A 42 -1.20 -4.90 -9.44
N TRP A 43 -1.56 -3.62 -9.40
CA TRP A 43 -0.71 -2.55 -9.92
C TRP A 43 0.61 -2.46 -9.17
N GLN A 44 0.59 -2.55 -7.84
CA GLN A 44 1.79 -2.58 -7.02
C GLN A 44 2.69 -3.77 -7.40
N LYS A 45 2.13 -4.98 -7.56
CA LYS A 45 2.89 -6.15 -8.03
C LYS A 45 3.49 -5.93 -9.42
N PHE A 46 2.74 -5.33 -10.34
CA PHE A 46 3.23 -5.00 -11.68
C PHE A 46 4.40 -4.01 -11.62
N ILE A 47 4.26 -2.91 -10.88
CA ILE A 47 5.33 -1.93 -10.72
C ILE A 47 6.56 -2.57 -10.10
N LEU A 48 6.41 -3.34 -9.02
CA LEU A 48 7.53 -4.03 -8.38
C LEU A 48 8.25 -4.97 -9.35
N ALA A 49 7.51 -5.74 -10.16
CA ALA A 49 8.08 -6.66 -11.13
C ALA A 49 8.80 -5.97 -12.30
N ASN A 50 8.41 -4.74 -12.66
CA ASN A 50 8.99 -4.01 -13.81
C ASN A 50 10.03 -2.97 -13.38
N SER A 51 9.92 -2.37 -12.20
CA SER A 51 10.87 -1.36 -11.70
C SER A 51 12.13 -1.99 -11.13
N PHE A 52 12.05 -3.21 -10.59
CA PHE A 52 13.20 -3.93 -10.07
C PHE A 52 13.54 -5.06 -11.03
N ASN A 53 14.56 -4.81 -11.85
CA ASN A 53 15.00 -5.61 -13.00
C ASN A 53 15.63 -6.97 -12.59
N GLY A 54 14.94 -7.73 -11.75
CA GLY A 54 15.44 -8.96 -11.16
C GLY A 54 14.30 -9.77 -10.59
N GLY A 55 13.60 -10.49 -11.48
CA GLY A 55 12.81 -11.74 -11.34
C GLY A 55 12.18 -12.19 -10.00
N LYS A 56 12.10 -11.35 -8.99
CA LYS A 56 11.55 -11.66 -7.67
C LYS A 56 10.08 -11.29 -7.67
N THR A 57 9.22 -12.24 -7.32
CA THR A 57 7.78 -12.00 -7.16
C THR A 57 7.40 -11.56 -5.75
N ASN A 58 8.38 -11.53 -4.84
CA ASN A 58 8.25 -11.15 -3.46
C ASN A 58 9.42 -10.24 -3.08
N TYR A 59 9.11 -8.97 -2.84
CA TYR A 59 10.07 -7.98 -2.37
C TYR A 59 9.76 -7.71 -0.90
N ASN A 60 10.72 -7.96 -0.03
CA ASN A 60 10.63 -7.47 1.34
C ASN A 60 10.97 -5.97 1.35
N PHE A 61 10.71 -5.30 2.48
CA PHE A 61 11.00 -3.87 2.63
C PHE A 61 12.47 -3.53 2.29
N TYR A 62 13.41 -4.44 2.58
CA TYR A 62 14.83 -4.25 2.30
C TYR A 62 15.14 -4.28 0.80
N ASP A 63 14.56 -5.21 0.04
CA ASP A 63 14.71 -5.28 -1.43
C ASP A 63 14.16 -4.02 -2.12
N ILE A 64 13.13 -3.39 -1.55
CA ILE A 64 12.55 -2.15 -2.09
C ILE A 64 13.49 -0.98 -1.79
N VAL A 65 13.92 -0.83 -0.53
CA VAL A 65 14.76 0.28 -0.09
C VAL A 65 16.14 0.26 -0.76
N SER A 66 16.74 -0.91 -0.97
CA SER A 66 18.07 -1.05 -1.56
C SER A 66 18.13 -0.65 -3.03
N ASN A 67 17.04 -0.81 -3.77
CA ASN A 67 16.97 -0.50 -5.20
C ASN A 67 16.59 0.97 -5.50
N PHE A 68 16.17 1.75 -4.50
CA PHE A 68 15.95 3.19 -4.67
C PHE A 68 17.27 3.94 -4.46
N SER A 69 17.97 4.24 -5.56
CA SER A 69 19.25 4.99 -5.56
C SER A 69 19.15 6.42 -5.01
N GLY A 70 17.94 6.99 -4.95
CA GLY A 70 17.66 8.34 -4.42
C GLY A 70 17.13 8.40 -2.98
N LEU A 71 17.14 7.29 -2.23
CA LEU A 71 16.63 7.28 -0.86
C LEU A 71 17.66 7.89 0.12
N ASN A 72 17.23 8.89 0.89
CA ASN A 72 18.05 9.54 1.93
C ASN A 72 18.55 8.53 2.98
N ASN A 73 19.72 8.83 3.57
CA ASN A 73 20.41 7.98 4.54
C ASN A 73 19.56 7.57 5.76
N ASP A 74 18.57 8.39 6.15
CA ASP A 74 17.67 8.11 7.27
C ASP A 74 16.80 6.86 7.04
N LEU A 75 16.33 6.65 5.81
CA LEU A 75 15.53 5.46 5.47
C LEU A 75 16.38 4.19 5.37
N LYS A 76 17.65 4.31 4.99
CA LYS A 76 18.61 3.19 5.03
C LYS A 76 18.93 2.79 6.47
N ASN A 77 18.98 3.74 7.40
CA ASN A 77 19.18 3.45 8.83
C ASN A 77 17.95 2.78 9.46
N ILE A 78 16.74 3.17 9.05
CA ILE A 78 15.50 2.51 9.50
C ILE A 78 15.44 1.06 9.02
N SER A 79 15.85 0.75 7.79
CA SER A 79 15.87 -0.65 7.31
C SER A 79 16.84 -1.53 8.11
N ALA A 80 17.99 -0.99 8.52
CA ALA A 80 18.94 -1.67 9.39
C ALA A 80 18.40 -1.90 10.81
N ALA A 81 17.61 -0.97 11.36
CA ALA A 81 17.02 -1.10 12.70
C ALA A 81 15.94 -2.21 12.77
N PHE A 82 15.16 -2.41 11.70
CA PHE A 82 14.15 -3.47 11.65
C PHE A 82 14.74 -4.89 11.64
N SER A 83 15.98 -5.07 11.15
CA SER A 83 16.70 -6.36 11.22
C SER A 83 17.09 -6.78 12.64
N TYR A 84 17.27 -5.82 13.55
CA TYR A 84 17.71 -6.09 14.93
C TYR A 84 16.54 -6.31 15.90
N SER A 85 15.32 -5.93 15.54
CA SER A 85 14.14 -6.09 16.41
C SER A 85 13.49 -7.49 16.31
N LYS A 86 14.10 -8.44 15.59
CA LYS A 86 13.58 -9.79 15.35
C LYS A 86 14.36 -10.90 16.09
N LYS A 87 15.06 -10.56 17.17
CA LYS A 87 15.64 -11.51 18.12
C LYS A 87 14.78 -11.61 19.37
#